data_AF-A0A2S3HPG6-F1
#
_entry.id   AF-A0A2S3HPG6-F1
#
_cell.length_a   1.000
_cell.length_b   1.000
_cell.length_c   1.000
_cell.angle_alpha   90.00
_cell.angle_beta   90.00
_cell.angle_gamma   90.00
#
_symmetry.space_group_name_H-M   'P 1'
#
loop_
_entity.id
_entity.type
_entity.pdbx_description
1 polymer ?
#
loop_
_entity_poly.entity_id
_entity_poly.type
_entity_poly.pdbx_seq_one_letter_code
_entity_poly.pdbx_strand_id
1 'polypeptide(L)'
;MDLSRPASSDLSLGLHSHGPSHAHARVHAVPAPLRLFGDSEDTKPERLGGGEAGGGMEDEEDGGDQHFSLLGHSLCVKRPRRAVNGGGGGGGETSSCSSSSAALRPAKRQATGEGSGPDLETRRAAVRAWGNQSLAEADPDVQALMERELDRQVRGIELIASENFVCRAVLDALGSHLTNKYSEGLPGARYYGGNQHIDAIERLCHERALTAFGLDPACWGVNVQPYSCTSANLGVYTGLLQPKDRIMGLEPPSGGHVSHGYYTPGGKKVSGASIFFESLSYKVNPQTGYIDYDKVEERAMDFHPKILICGGSSYPREWDFARMRLIADKCGAVLMCDMAHISGLVAAKECRSPFDYCDVVTSTTHKNLRGPRGGIIFFRKGKKLRKRVGSFSQGDEGEYDFEDKINFGVFPSMQGGPHNNHIAALAITLKQVATPEYKAYIQQVKKNAQALASALLRRKCRLVTGGTDNHLVLWDLRTLGLTGKIFEKVCEACHISINKTPIYGDNGSISPGGVRIGTPAMTTRGCLEDDFELIAEFLIRATQIASNVLKEHGKLQKEFLRGLQNNKDVVELRNQVEAFASQFAMPGFDV
;
A
#
# COMPACT_ATOMS: atom_id res chain seq x y z
N MET A 1 -38.75 -12.84 -43.38
CA MET A 1 -38.81 -14.30 -43.58
C MET A 1 -38.12 -14.89 -42.35
N ASP A 2 -38.79 -15.08 -41.21
CA ASP A 2 -39.90 -16.04 -40.93
C ASP A 2 -39.43 -17.50 -41.16
N LEU A 3 -39.62 -18.52 -40.31
CA LEU A 3 -40.05 -18.73 -38.93
C LEU A 3 -39.76 -20.23 -38.62
N SER A 4 -39.33 -20.55 -37.39
CA SER A 4 -39.69 -21.76 -36.60
C SER A 4 -39.61 -23.24 -37.11
N ARG A 5 -38.87 -24.07 -36.34
CA ARG A 5 -39.29 -25.34 -35.64
C ARG A 5 -39.11 -26.74 -36.32
N PRO A 6 -39.11 -27.87 -35.55
CA PRO A 6 -37.94 -28.73 -35.35
C PRO A 6 -38.15 -30.22 -35.72
N ALA A 7 -37.12 -31.06 -35.57
CA ALA A 7 -37.26 -32.52 -35.58
C ALA A 7 -36.42 -33.19 -34.48
N SER A 8 -37.11 -34.03 -33.72
CA SER A 8 -36.67 -34.96 -32.68
C SER A 8 -35.98 -36.19 -33.24
N SER A 9 -35.05 -36.79 -32.49
CA SER A 9 -34.85 -38.24 -32.50
C SER A 9 -34.26 -38.70 -31.17
N ASP A 10 -35.04 -39.54 -30.50
CA ASP A 10 -34.69 -40.38 -29.37
C ASP A 10 -33.47 -41.28 -29.67
N LEU A 11 -32.66 -41.54 -28.65
CA LEU A 11 -32.00 -42.84 -28.47
C LEU A 11 -31.63 -43.02 -26.99
N SER A 12 -32.54 -43.69 -26.29
CA SER A 12 -32.34 -44.33 -25.00
C SER A 12 -31.63 -45.68 -25.18
N LEU A 13 -30.58 -45.93 -24.40
CA LEU A 13 -30.21 -47.29 -23.99
C LEU A 13 -29.85 -47.25 -22.50
N GLY A 14 -30.80 -47.68 -21.68
CA GLY A 14 -30.56 -48.07 -20.30
C GLY A 14 -30.29 -49.57 -20.22
N LEU A 15 -29.42 -49.97 -19.30
CA LEU A 15 -29.42 -51.30 -18.69
C LEU A 15 -29.24 -51.16 -17.17
N HIS A 16 -30.35 -51.42 -16.48
CA HIS A 16 -30.59 -51.95 -15.12
C HIS A 16 -29.35 -52.42 -14.32
N SER A 17 -29.06 -51.87 -13.13
CA SER A 17 -29.68 -52.04 -11.80
C SER A 17 -29.21 -53.27 -11.01
N HIS A 18 -28.46 -53.04 -9.93
CA HIS A 18 -28.52 -53.85 -8.70
C HIS A 18 -28.39 -52.94 -7.48
N GLY A 19 -29.29 -53.13 -6.52
CA GLY A 19 -29.49 -52.31 -5.34
C GLY A 19 -28.58 -52.68 -4.14
N PRO A 20 -29.00 -52.37 -2.89
CA PRO A 20 -28.22 -51.51 -2.01
C PRO A 20 -27.66 -52.25 -0.78
N SER A 21 -26.56 -51.75 -0.20
CA SER A 21 -26.28 -52.04 1.21
C SER A 21 -25.21 -51.12 1.84
N HIS A 22 -25.50 -50.75 3.08
CA HIS A 22 -24.59 -50.39 4.19
C HIS A 22 -24.09 -48.94 4.35
N ALA A 23 -24.77 -48.31 5.31
CA ALA A 23 -24.29 -47.25 6.18
C ALA A 23 -22.93 -47.57 6.82
N HIS A 24 -22.06 -46.56 6.91
CA HIS A 24 -21.07 -46.46 7.97
C HIS A 24 -20.90 -45.00 8.41
N ALA A 25 -21.32 -44.74 9.63
CA ALA A 25 -20.90 -43.59 10.41
C ALA A 25 -19.39 -43.67 10.69
N ARG A 26 -18.67 -42.55 10.56
CA ARG A 26 -17.34 -42.37 11.15
C ARG A 26 -17.19 -40.97 11.77
N VAL A 27 -17.47 -40.97 13.07
CA VAL A 27 -16.71 -40.37 14.18
C VAL A 27 -15.64 -39.33 13.85
N HIS A 28 -15.78 -38.17 14.50
CA HIS A 28 -14.82 -37.09 14.68
C HIS A 28 -13.43 -37.57 15.13
N ALA A 29 -12.38 -37.07 14.46
CA ALA A 29 -11.01 -37.13 14.95
C ALA A 29 -10.57 -35.74 15.42
N VAL A 30 -10.20 -35.64 16.70
CA VAL A 30 -9.55 -34.49 17.33
C VAL A 30 -8.05 -34.50 16.95
N PRO A 31 -7.40 -33.36 16.65
CA PRO A 31 -5.97 -33.36 16.33
C PRO A 31 -5.12 -33.52 17.60
N ALA A 32 -4.16 -34.45 17.58
CA ALA A 32 -3.14 -34.61 18.60
C ALA A 32 -1.99 -33.58 18.42
N PRO A 33 -1.33 -33.12 19.50
CA PRO A 33 -0.29 -32.09 19.43
C PRO A 33 1.05 -32.63 18.91
N LEU A 34 1.69 -31.83 18.04
CA LEU A 34 3.01 -32.06 17.44
C LEU A 34 4.12 -32.10 18.51
N ARG A 35 4.83 -33.22 18.59
CA ARG A 35 6.09 -33.37 19.33
C ARG A 35 7.27 -32.90 18.47
N LEU A 36 8.12 -32.06 19.05
CA LEU A 36 9.39 -31.60 18.48
C LEU A 36 10.39 -32.75 18.37
N PHE A 37 11.10 -32.75 17.24
CA PHE A 37 12.06 -33.76 16.79
C PHE A 37 13.22 -33.96 17.77
N GLY A 38 13.56 -35.22 18.01
CA GLY A 38 14.81 -35.67 18.65
C GLY A 38 15.88 -36.02 17.61
N ASP A 39 17.09 -36.15 18.14
CA ASP A 39 18.37 -36.36 17.46
C ASP A 39 18.42 -37.58 16.54
N SER A 40 19.20 -37.47 15.46
CA SER A 40 19.87 -38.60 14.82
C SER A 40 21.10 -38.14 14.02
N GLU A 41 22.23 -38.79 14.30
CA GLU A 41 23.55 -38.62 13.70
C GLU A 41 23.66 -39.12 12.24
N ASP A 42 24.71 -38.60 11.59
CA ASP A 42 25.56 -39.16 10.53
C ASP A 42 25.05 -39.45 9.11
N THR A 43 25.66 -38.75 8.14
CA THR A 43 26.54 -39.36 7.11
C THR A 43 27.24 -38.30 6.24
N LYS A 44 28.57 -38.47 6.03
CA LYS A 44 29.44 -37.70 5.11
C LYS A 44 29.17 -38.01 3.63
N PRO A 45 29.66 -37.18 2.70
CA PRO A 45 30.74 -37.68 1.84
C PRO A 45 31.89 -36.68 1.49
N GLU A 46 33.08 -37.29 1.37
CA GLU A 46 34.28 -37.04 0.57
C GLU A 46 34.68 -35.64 0.05
N ARG A 47 35.94 -35.27 0.36
CA ARG A 47 36.82 -34.50 -0.54
C ARG A 47 38.24 -35.11 -0.56
N LEU A 48 38.75 -35.26 -1.79
CA LEU A 48 40.09 -35.69 -2.16
C LEU A 48 41.11 -34.55 -2.08
N GLY A 49 42.34 -34.90 -1.68
CA GLY A 49 43.61 -34.21 -1.95
C GLY A 49 43.89 -32.98 -1.09
N GLY A 50 45.04 -32.78 -0.46
CA GLY A 50 46.33 -33.48 -0.44
C GLY A 50 47.34 -32.52 0.22
N GLY A 51 48.48 -33.03 0.69
CA GLY A 51 49.66 -32.20 1.01
C GLY A 51 50.06 -32.16 2.48
N GLU A 52 51.28 -32.59 2.72
CA GLU A 52 51.97 -32.86 3.98
C GLU A 52 52.33 -31.61 4.80
N ALA A 53 52.45 -31.80 6.13
CA ALA A 53 53.69 -31.69 6.92
C ALA A 53 53.54 -30.92 8.25
N GLY A 54 53.95 -31.58 9.34
CA GLY A 54 54.73 -30.94 10.41
C GLY A 54 54.02 -30.48 11.69
N GLY A 55 53.99 -31.37 12.68
CA GLY A 55 54.60 -31.15 14.01
C GLY A 55 54.04 -30.11 14.99
N GLY A 56 54.00 -30.49 16.27
CA GLY A 56 54.19 -29.55 17.38
C GLY A 56 52.97 -29.34 18.26
N MET A 57 53.02 -30.01 19.40
CA MET A 57 52.17 -29.86 20.57
C MET A 57 52.55 -28.56 21.29
N GLU A 58 51.60 -27.68 21.62
CA GLU A 58 51.73 -26.69 22.70
C GLU A 58 50.34 -26.16 23.09
N ASP A 59 50.05 -26.28 24.39
CA ASP A 59 48.88 -25.77 25.08
C ASP A 59 48.95 -24.24 25.21
N GLU A 60 47.96 -23.51 24.69
CA GLU A 60 47.65 -22.16 25.16
C GLU A 60 46.13 -21.97 25.30
N GLU A 61 45.69 -21.82 26.56
CA GLU A 61 44.41 -21.25 26.92
C GLU A 61 44.37 -19.78 26.47
N ASP A 62 43.60 -19.47 25.41
CA ASP A 62 43.23 -18.08 25.13
C ASP A 62 41.70 -17.88 25.17
N GLY A 63 41.27 -17.14 26.18
CA GLY A 63 39.89 -16.71 26.36
C GLY A 63 39.59 -15.51 25.46
N GLY A 64 39.27 -15.77 24.19
CA GLY A 64 38.88 -14.73 23.24
C GLY A 64 37.40 -14.32 23.34
N ASP A 65 37.14 -13.01 23.48
CA ASP A 65 35.82 -12.42 23.27
C ASP A 65 35.36 -12.69 21.82
N GLN A 66 34.16 -13.26 21.65
CA GLN A 66 33.62 -13.53 20.30
C GLN A 66 33.19 -12.23 19.61
N HIS A 67 33.86 -11.93 18.51
CA HIS A 67 33.48 -10.86 17.59
C HIS A 67 32.66 -11.42 16.43
N PHE A 68 31.54 -10.77 16.11
CA PHE A 68 30.82 -11.01 14.87
C PHE A 68 30.30 -9.70 14.27
N SER A 69 30.10 -9.72 12.95
CA SER A 69 29.65 -8.56 12.16
C SER A 69 28.20 -8.74 11.75
N LEU A 70 27.37 -7.75 12.06
CA LEU A 70 26.00 -7.67 11.55
C LEU A 70 25.87 -6.37 10.75
N LEU A 71 25.53 -6.49 9.45
CA LEU A 71 25.40 -5.35 8.53
C LEU A 71 26.64 -4.44 8.47
N GLY A 72 27.84 -5.01 8.60
CA GLY A 72 29.11 -4.28 8.48
C GLY A 72 29.56 -3.55 9.73
N HIS A 73 28.86 -3.70 10.86
CA HIS A 73 29.28 -3.17 12.15
C HIS A 73 29.80 -4.28 13.05
N SER A 74 31.00 -4.08 13.61
CA SER A 74 31.62 -5.01 14.57
C SER A 74 30.96 -4.86 15.95
N LEU A 75 30.47 -5.97 16.49
CA LEU A 75 29.91 -6.05 17.83
C LEU A 75 30.73 -7.03 18.67
N CYS A 76 30.94 -6.67 19.95
CA CYS A 76 31.69 -7.47 20.92
C CYS A 76 30.74 -7.83 22.09
N VAL A 77 30.59 -9.12 22.37
CA VAL A 77 29.79 -9.59 23.51
C VAL A 77 30.73 -9.95 24.66
N LYS A 78 30.80 -9.09 25.68
CA LYS A 78 31.57 -9.38 26.90
C LYS A 78 30.76 -10.29 27.83
N ARG A 79 31.32 -11.44 28.21
CA ARG A 79 30.74 -12.29 29.27
C ARG A 79 30.99 -11.68 30.66
N PRO A 80 30.04 -11.76 31.62
CA PRO A 80 30.28 -11.28 32.99
C PRO A 80 31.36 -12.10 33.69
N ARG A 81 32.38 -11.43 34.25
CA ARG A 81 33.42 -12.09 35.05
C ARG A 81 32.84 -12.62 36.36
N ARG A 82 33.03 -13.93 36.59
CA ARG A 82 32.75 -14.63 37.84
C ARG A 82 33.84 -14.26 38.85
N ALA A 83 33.46 -13.70 40.00
CA ALA A 83 34.40 -13.40 41.07
C ALA A 83 34.92 -14.72 41.69
N VAL A 84 36.23 -14.96 41.56
CA VAL A 84 36.94 -16.04 42.26
C VAL A 84 37.61 -15.40 43.47
N ASN A 85 37.12 -15.76 44.66
CA ASN A 85 37.75 -15.44 45.95
C ASN A 85 38.92 -16.41 46.19
N GLY A 86 40.12 -15.85 46.37
CA GLY A 86 41.31 -16.54 46.89
C GLY A 86 41.57 -16.12 48.34
N GLY A 87 41.80 -17.11 49.21
CA GLY A 87 41.77 -17.05 50.68
C GLY A 87 42.73 -16.10 51.41
N GLY A 88 42.35 -15.79 52.66
CA GLY A 88 43.24 -15.26 53.68
C GLY A 88 42.55 -14.73 54.95
N GLY A 89 42.13 -15.62 55.86
CA GLY A 89 42.12 -15.31 57.30
C GLY A 89 40.77 -15.24 58.04
N GLY A 90 40.49 -16.27 58.85
CA GLY A 90 40.02 -16.09 60.24
C GLY A 90 38.54 -16.30 60.57
N GLY A 91 38.21 -17.49 61.14
CA GLY A 91 36.99 -17.82 61.91
C GLY A 91 35.80 -18.25 61.04
N GLY A 92 35.48 -19.54 60.85
CA GLY A 92 35.21 -20.56 61.88
C GLY A 92 33.88 -20.22 62.56
N GLU A 93 32.73 -20.79 62.22
CA GLU A 93 32.34 -22.21 62.15
C GLU A 93 31.15 -22.37 61.16
N THR A 94 31.23 -23.23 60.13
CA THR A 94 30.62 -24.59 60.02
C THR A 94 29.12 -24.62 60.39
N SER A 95 28.18 -25.26 59.68
CA SER A 95 28.21 -26.25 58.59
C SER A 95 26.76 -26.58 58.21
N SER A 96 26.57 -26.84 56.92
CA SER A 96 25.78 -27.92 56.31
C SER A 96 24.41 -28.35 56.87
N CYS A 97 23.45 -28.34 55.93
CA CYS A 97 22.37 -29.30 55.69
C CYS A 97 21.51 -29.77 56.87
N SER A 98 20.21 -29.46 56.80
CA SER A 98 19.18 -30.49 56.60
C SER A 98 17.78 -29.87 56.57
N SER A 99 17.00 -30.34 55.61
CA SER A 99 15.54 -30.21 55.59
C SER A 99 14.95 -30.78 56.87
N SER A 100 14.33 -29.91 57.68
CA SER A 100 13.36 -30.33 58.69
C SER A 100 12.19 -29.37 58.70
N SER A 101 11.01 -29.95 58.49
CA SER A 101 9.70 -29.35 58.60
C SER A 101 9.47 -28.86 60.04
N ALA A 102 9.46 -27.55 60.22
CA ALA A 102 8.87 -26.91 61.40
C ALA A 102 7.96 -25.79 60.93
N ALA A 103 6.67 -25.93 61.28
CA ALA A 103 5.62 -24.97 61.01
C ALA A 103 5.97 -23.59 61.60
N LEU A 104 6.50 -22.70 60.76
CA LEU A 104 6.54 -21.27 61.06
C LEU A 104 5.13 -20.73 60.89
N ARG A 105 4.45 -20.58 62.03
CA ARG A 105 3.21 -19.81 62.17
C ARG A 105 3.38 -18.48 61.42
N PRO A 106 2.48 -18.10 60.51
CA PRO A 106 2.53 -16.75 59.96
C PRO A 106 2.34 -15.79 61.11
N ALA A 107 3.30 -14.88 61.28
CA ALA A 107 3.21 -13.79 62.22
C ALA A 107 1.85 -13.10 62.01
N LYS A 108 1.06 -13.00 63.08
CA LYS A 108 -0.14 -12.17 63.13
C LYS A 108 0.27 -10.76 62.66
N ARG A 109 -0.10 -10.39 61.44
CA ARG A 109 -0.16 -8.98 61.04
C ARG A 109 -1.10 -8.31 62.02
N GLN A 110 -0.54 -7.50 62.92
CA GLN A 110 -1.30 -6.48 63.62
C GLN A 110 -1.94 -5.61 62.55
N ALA A 111 -3.26 -5.67 62.48
CA ALA A 111 -4.08 -4.73 61.73
C ALA A 111 -4.02 -3.38 62.45
N THR A 112 -3.00 -2.59 62.13
CA THR A 112 -3.10 -1.13 62.24
C THR A 112 -4.03 -0.68 61.11
N GLY A 113 -5.19 -0.15 61.46
CA GLY A 113 -6.16 0.38 60.49
C GLY A 113 -5.54 1.52 59.70
N GLU A 114 -5.36 1.30 58.40
CA GLU A 114 -5.16 2.26 57.30
C GLU A 114 -4.72 1.41 56.09
N GLY A 115 -5.69 0.75 55.43
CA GLY A 115 -5.37 -0.35 54.50
C GLY A 115 -6.44 -0.67 53.46
N SER A 116 -7.36 0.25 53.17
CA SER A 116 -8.16 0.15 51.95
C SER A 116 -7.44 0.96 50.88
N GLY A 117 -6.99 0.32 49.80
CA GLY A 117 -6.55 1.05 48.60
C GLY A 117 -7.64 2.02 48.11
N PRO A 118 -7.31 2.93 47.17
CA PRO A 118 -8.26 3.93 46.69
C PRO A 118 -9.59 3.28 46.30
N ASP A 119 -10.69 3.85 46.77
CA ASP A 119 -12.02 3.33 46.48
C ASP A 119 -12.27 3.29 44.96
N LEU A 120 -13.28 2.52 44.54
CA LEU A 120 -13.55 2.33 43.11
C LEU A 120 -13.79 3.65 42.38
N GLU A 121 -14.40 4.64 43.02
CA GLU A 121 -14.68 5.92 42.38
C GLU A 121 -13.41 6.75 42.26
N THR A 122 -12.54 6.77 43.27
CA THR A 122 -11.21 7.39 43.16
C THR A 122 -10.40 6.78 42.01
N ARG A 123 -10.43 5.45 41.86
CA ARG A 123 -9.75 4.78 40.73
C ARG A 123 -10.38 5.11 39.37
N ARG A 124 -11.72 5.21 39.29
CA ARG A 124 -12.42 5.63 38.07
C ARG A 124 -12.12 7.07 37.72
N ALA A 125 -12.13 7.97 38.70
CA ALA A 125 -11.79 9.37 38.53
C ALA A 125 -10.37 9.52 37.99
N ALA A 126 -9.40 8.77 38.54
CA ALA A 126 -8.04 8.75 38.03
C ALA A 126 -7.96 8.31 36.55
N VAL A 127 -8.72 7.28 36.16
CA VAL A 127 -8.78 6.84 34.75
C VAL A 127 -9.42 7.90 33.86
N ARG A 128 -10.54 8.51 34.26
CA ARG A 128 -11.19 9.58 33.49
C ARG A 128 -10.27 10.79 33.34
N ALA A 129 -9.49 11.11 34.38
CA ALA A 129 -8.63 12.28 34.41
C ALA A 129 -7.55 12.25 33.33
N TRP A 130 -6.99 11.08 32.98
CA TRP A 130 -6.05 10.98 31.86
C TRP A 130 -6.70 10.47 30.56
N GLY A 131 -7.67 9.56 30.66
CA GLY A 131 -8.23 8.86 29.49
C GLY A 131 -9.29 9.64 28.71
N ASN A 132 -9.84 10.72 29.28
CA ASN A 132 -10.89 11.54 28.64
C ASN A 132 -10.44 12.99 28.38
N GLN A 133 -9.15 13.30 28.53
CA GLN A 133 -8.65 14.63 28.16
C GLN A 133 -8.89 14.88 26.68
N SER A 134 -9.28 16.10 26.35
CA SER A 134 -9.26 16.53 24.95
C SER A 134 -7.81 16.62 24.45
N LEU A 135 -7.59 16.58 23.14
CA LEU A 135 -6.24 16.70 22.58
C LEU A 135 -5.56 18.01 23.00
N ALA A 136 -6.29 19.12 23.03
CA ALA A 136 -5.76 20.42 23.44
C ALA A 136 -5.28 20.45 24.91
N GLU A 137 -5.88 19.65 25.78
CA GLU A 137 -5.47 19.53 27.19
C GLU A 137 -4.33 18.53 27.37
N ALA A 138 -4.38 17.39 26.66
CA ALA A 138 -3.40 16.32 26.77
C ALA A 138 -2.06 16.70 26.10
N ASP A 139 -2.12 17.35 24.93
CA ASP A 139 -0.97 17.74 24.13
C ASP A 139 -1.26 19.01 23.28
N PRO A 140 -1.13 20.22 23.87
CA PRO A 140 -1.36 21.47 23.16
C PRO A 140 -0.39 21.72 22.01
N ASP A 141 0.82 21.14 22.05
CA ASP A 141 1.81 21.30 20.99
C ASP A 141 1.38 20.54 19.72
N VAL A 142 0.89 19.31 19.88
CA VAL A 142 0.33 18.53 18.77
C VAL A 142 -0.95 19.18 18.23
N GLN A 143 -1.83 19.67 19.11
CA GLN A 143 -3.02 20.42 18.69
C GLN A 143 -2.65 21.61 17.80
N ALA A 144 -1.68 22.43 18.23
CA ALA A 144 -1.25 23.60 17.46
C ALA A 144 -0.59 23.25 16.12
N LEU A 145 0.04 22.08 15.99
CA LEU A 145 0.56 21.58 14.71
C LEU A 145 -0.57 21.09 13.80
N MET A 146 -1.57 20.41 14.34
CA MET A 146 -2.73 19.94 13.59
C MET A 146 -3.57 21.11 13.05
N GLU A 147 -3.77 22.17 13.83
CA GLU A 147 -4.46 23.38 13.38
C GLU A 147 -3.70 24.10 12.26
N ARG A 148 -2.36 24.15 12.34
CA ARG A 148 -1.52 24.70 11.27
C ARG A 148 -1.59 23.90 9.97
N GLU A 149 -1.66 22.57 10.05
CA GLU A 149 -1.86 21.74 8.85
C GLU A 149 -3.27 21.91 8.26
N LEU A 150 -4.30 22.04 9.10
CA LEU A 150 -5.65 22.35 8.62
C LEU A 150 -5.67 23.71 7.88
N ASP A 151 -5.08 24.75 8.48
CA ASP A 151 -4.99 26.08 7.86
C ASP A 151 -4.23 26.02 6.51
N ARG A 152 -3.13 25.26 6.44
CA ARG A 152 -2.39 25.01 5.20
C ARG A 152 -3.27 24.39 4.10
N GLN A 153 -4.07 23.37 4.45
CA GLN A 153 -4.97 22.70 3.50
C GLN A 153 -6.11 23.62 3.04
N VAL A 154 -6.63 24.48 3.92
CA VAL A 154 -7.71 25.42 3.63
C VAL A 154 -7.23 26.54 2.70
N ARG A 155 -6.06 27.10 2.97
CA ARG A 155 -5.51 28.25 2.23
C ARG A 155 -4.68 27.86 1.01
N GLY A 156 -4.36 26.57 0.84
CA GLY A 156 -3.55 26.08 -0.27
C GLY A 156 -4.35 25.63 -1.50
N ILE A 157 -3.70 25.69 -2.66
CA ILE A 157 -4.14 24.98 -3.87
C ILE A 157 -3.46 23.61 -3.88
N GLU A 158 -4.21 22.56 -3.57
CA GLU A 158 -3.70 21.19 -3.43
C GLU A 158 -3.80 20.41 -4.74
N LEU A 159 -2.68 20.18 -5.41
CA LEU A 159 -2.60 19.55 -6.74
C LEU A 159 -1.77 18.27 -6.78
N ILE A 160 -1.40 17.71 -5.63
CA ILE A 160 -0.79 16.39 -5.57
C ILE A 160 -1.83 15.36 -6.03
N ALA A 161 -1.61 14.70 -7.17
CA ALA A 161 -2.58 13.81 -7.81
C ALA A 161 -2.98 12.55 -7.01
N SER A 162 -2.34 12.31 -5.87
CA SER A 162 -2.61 11.21 -4.95
C SER A 162 -3.25 11.66 -3.64
N GLU A 163 -3.56 12.95 -3.49
CA GLU A 163 -4.22 13.50 -2.31
C GLU A 163 -5.70 13.78 -2.58
N ASN A 164 -6.47 13.83 -1.48
CA ASN A 164 -7.88 14.15 -1.46
C ASN A 164 -8.32 14.48 -0.03
N PHE A 165 -9.51 15.05 0.12
CA PHE A 165 -10.11 15.36 1.42
C PHE A 165 -11.26 14.41 1.73
N VAL A 166 -11.22 13.76 2.89
CA VAL A 166 -12.25 12.82 3.33
C VAL A 166 -13.44 13.56 3.96
N CYS A 167 -14.60 12.90 4.07
CA CYS A 167 -15.74 13.50 4.77
C CYS A 167 -15.64 13.35 6.29
N ARG A 168 -16.44 14.13 7.04
CA ARG A 168 -16.44 14.09 8.51
C ARG A 168 -16.69 12.70 9.09
N ALA A 169 -17.65 11.96 8.54
CA ALA A 169 -17.96 10.61 8.99
C ALA A 169 -16.78 9.62 8.87
N VAL A 170 -15.89 9.82 7.88
CA VAL A 170 -14.66 9.03 7.74
C VAL A 170 -13.66 9.38 8.84
N LEU A 171 -13.51 10.67 9.18
CA LEU A 171 -12.66 11.13 10.29
C LEU A 171 -13.17 10.61 11.64
N ASP A 172 -14.48 10.69 11.89
CA ASP A 172 -15.10 10.22 13.12
C ASP A 172 -14.88 8.70 13.32
N ALA A 173 -14.99 7.92 12.25
CA ALA A 173 -14.73 6.48 12.30
C ALA A 173 -13.24 6.15 12.53
N LEU A 174 -12.32 6.91 11.93
CA LEU A 174 -10.87 6.74 12.11
C LEU A 174 -10.45 7.01 13.56
N GLY A 175 -11.01 8.05 14.20
CA GLY A 175 -10.74 8.41 15.60
C GLY A 175 -11.56 7.64 16.64
N SER A 176 -12.17 6.51 16.28
CA SER A 176 -13.12 5.79 17.14
C SER A 176 -12.48 4.69 17.99
N HIS A 177 -13.25 4.23 18.98
CA HIS A 177 -12.91 3.11 19.87
C HIS A 177 -12.64 1.77 19.16
N LEU A 178 -12.93 1.66 17.86
CA LEU A 178 -12.62 0.47 17.06
C LEU A 178 -11.11 0.20 16.99
N THR A 179 -10.27 1.22 17.21
CA THR A 179 -8.81 1.07 17.30
C THR A 179 -8.36 0.14 18.44
N ASN A 180 -9.21 -0.09 19.45
CA ASN A 180 -8.87 -0.88 20.63
C ASN A 180 -8.99 -2.39 20.41
N LYS A 181 -9.70 -2.84 19.37
CA LYS A 181 -10.03 -4.26 19.21
C LYS A 181 -9.00 -4.97 18.34
N TYR A 182 -8.42 -6.04 18.88
CA TYR A 182 -7.61 -6.99 18.13
C TYR A 182 -8.50 -8.06 17.46
N SER A 183 -8.35 -8.27 16.15
CA SER A 183 -9.27 -9.08 15.34
C SER A 183 -8.57 -9.95 14.28
N GLU A 184 -7.39 -10.51 14.59
CA GLU A 184 -6.68 -11.42 13.68
C GLU A 184 -7.56 -12.55 13.15
N GLY A 185 -7.34 -12.89 11.87
CA GLY A 185 -8.18 -13.79 11.08
C GLY A 185 -9.20 -13.05 10.23
N LEU A 186 -10.20 -13.79 9.74
CA LEU A 186 -11.30 -13.28 8.92
C LEU A 186 -12.63 -13.33 9.71
N PRO A 187 -13.68 -12.62 9.28
CA PRO A 187 -15.00 -12.73 9.90
C PRO A 187 -15.47 -14.18 10.02
N GLY A 188 -15.89 -14.60 11.22
CA GLY A 188 -16.27 -15.99 11.53
C GLY A 188 -15.12 -16.96 11.79
N ALA A 189 -13.87 -16.55 11.55
CA ALA A 189 -12.66 -17.35 11.74
C ALA A 189 -11.55 -16.52 12.43
N ARG A 190 -11.86 -16.00 13.61
CA ARG A 190 -10.95 -15.15 14.40
C ARG A 190 -10.12 -15.96 15.38
N TYR A 191 -8.90 -15.48 15.64
CA TYR A 191 -8.02 -16.03 16.67
C TYR A 191 -8.42 -15.60 18.09
N TYR A 192 -9.22 -14.53 18.19
CA TYR A 192 -9.66 -13.93 19.46
C TYR A 192 -11.19 -13.83 19.54
N GLY A 193 -11.72 -13.93 20.75
CA GLY A 193 -13.14 -13.68 21.03
C GLY A 193 -13.54 -12.19 20.99
N GLY A 194 -14.83 -11.92 21.14
CA GLY A 194 -15.40 -10.57 21.26
C GLY A 194 -15.44 -9.77 19.95
N ASN A 195 -15.46 -10.43 18.79
CA ASN A 195 -15.40 -9.80 17.47
C ASN A 195 -16.77 -9.70 16.77
N GLN A 196 -17.89 -9.94 17.45
CA GLN A 196 -19.22 -10.00 16.78
C GLN A 196 -19.57 -8.73 15.99
N HIS A 197 -19.19 -7.55 16.50
CA HIS A 197 -19.43 -6.28 15.81
C HIS A 197 -18.35 -5.95 14.78
N ILE A 198 -17.10 -6.34 15.04
CA ILE A 198 -16.01 -6.21 14.07
C ILE A 198 -16.30 -7.04 12.81
N ASP A 199 -16.76 -8.28 12.99
CA ASP A 199 -17.14 -9.17 11.90
C ASP A 199 -18.33 -8.63 11.10
N ALA A 200 -19.28 -7.94 11.75
CA ALA A 200 -20.37 -7.27 11.05
C ALA A 200 -19.87 -6.08 10.21
N ILE A 201 -18.98 -5.26 10.77
CA ILE A 201 -18.37 -4.11 10.09
C ILE A 201 -17.54 -4.56 8.89
N GLU A 202 -16.71 -5.57 9.04
CA GLU A 202 -15.83 -6.06 7.97
C GLU A 202 -16.63 -6.74 6.85
N ARG A 203 -17.64 -7.55 7.17
CA ARG A 203 -18.56 -8.11 6.16
C ARG A 203 -19.31 -7.03 5.39
N LEU A 204 -19.80 -6.00 6.09
CA LEU A 204 -20.45 -4.85 5.44
C LEU A 204 -19.47 -4.09 4.53
N CYS A 205 -18.20 -4.00 4.93
CA CYS A 205 -17.15 -3.41 4.09
C CYS A 205 -16.92 -4.24 2.82
N HIS A 206 -16.86 -5.57 2.93
CA HIS A 206 -16.75 -6.47 1.78
C HIS A 206 -17.92 -6.30 0.80
N GLU A 207 -19.16 -6.35 1.31
CA GLU A 207 -20.37 -6.19 0.50
C GLU A 207 -20.37 -4.85 -0.25
N ARG A 208 -20.06 -3.75 0.45
CA ARG A 208 -20.00 -2.41 -0.15
C ARG A 208 -18.86 -2.28 -1.15
N ALA A 209 -17.73 -2.94 -0.93
CA ALA A 209 -16.63 -2.93 -1.89
C ALA A 209 -17.06 -3.59 -3.20
N LEU A 210 -17.61 -4.79 -3.15
CA LEU A 210 -18.09 -5.47 -4.35
C LEU A 210 -19.20 -4.67 -5.04
N THR A 211 -20.14 -4.12 -4.28
CA THR A 211 -21.23 -3.28 -4.80
C THR A 211 -20.71 -2.00 -5.49
N ALA A 212 -19.79 -1.28 -4.85
CA ALA A 212 -19.24 -0.01 -5.36
C ALA A 212 -18.52 -0.18 -6.71
N PHE A 213 -17.96 -1.36 -6.97
CA PHE A 213 -17.31 -1.71 -8.24
C PHE A 213 -18.18 -2.55 -9.18
N GLY A 214 -19.45 -2.80 -8.81
CA GLY A 214 -20.40 -3.57 -9.63
C GLY A 214 -20.00 -5.03 -9.85
N LEU A 215 -19.42 -5.67 -8.84
CA LEU A 215 -18.87 -7.02 -8.93
C LEU A 215 -19.83 -8.05 -8.36
N ASP A 216 -19.99 -9.16 -9.08
CA ASP A 216 -20.72 -10.34 -8.61
C ASP A 216 -19.89 -11.07 -7.52
N PRO A 217 -20.41 -11.22 -6.28
CA PRO A 217 -19.74 -11.94 -5.19
C PRO A 217 -19.44 -13.42 -5.48
N ALA A 218 -20.13 -14.04 -6.44
CA ALA A 218 -19.81 -15.41 -6.88
C ALA A 218 -18.53 -15.46 -7.72
N CYS A 219 -18.20 -14.37 -8.41
CA CYS A 219 -17.05 -14.27 -9.32
C CYS A 219 -15.86 -13.50 -8.70
N TRP A 220 -16.10 -12.71 -7.66
CA TRP A 220 -15.12 -11.83 -7.04
C TRP A 220 -15.19 -11.88 -5.52
N GLY A 221 -14.02 -12.03 -4.90
CA GLY A 221 -13.81 -11.78 -3.49
C GLY A 221 -13.03 -10.48 -3.26
N VAL A 222 -12.98 -10.06 -2.01
CA VAL A 222 -12.26 -8.86 -1.59
C VAL A 222 -11.65 -9.05 -0.20
N ASN A 223 -10.43 -8.55 -0.01
CA ASN A 223 -9.77 -8.40 1.28
C ASN A 223 -9.52 -6.91 1.53
N VAL A 224 -10.09 -6.39 2.63
CA VAL A 224 -10.06 -4.97 3.02
C VAL A 224 -9.08 -4.66 4.16
N GLN A 225 -8.30 -5.65 4.60
CA GLN A 225 -7.36 -5.52 5.70
C GLN A 225 -5.98 -4.91 5.37
N PRO A 226 -5.51 -4.77 4.11
CA PRO A 226 -4.18 -4.22 3.87
C PRO A 226 -4.03 -2.78 4.40
N TYR A 227 -2.96 -2.54 5.16
CA TYR A 227 -2.68 -1.21 5.74
C TYR A 227 -2.35 -0.13 4.70
N SER A 228 -1.98 -0.52 3.47
CA SER A 228 -1.72 0.38 2.34
C SER A 228 -1.79 -0.41 1.03
N CYS A 229 -1.74 0.24 -0.13
CA CYS A 229 -1.62 -0.48 -1.39
C CYS A 229 -0.25 -1.17 -1.57
N THR A 230 0.83 -0.62 -0.99
CA THR A 230 2.12 -1.32 -1.00
C THR A 230 2.04 -2.64 -0.23
N SER A 231 1.37 -2.67 0.93
CA SER A 231 1.14 -3.92 1.65
C SER A 231 0.11 -4.82 0.95
N ALA A 232 -0.88 -4.24 0.27
CA ALA A 232 -1.81 -5.00 -0.58
C ALA A 232 -1.08 -5.73 -1.71
N ASN A 233 -0.23 -5.01 -2.45
CA ASN A 233 0.58 -5.55 -3.53
C ASN A 233 1.54 -6.64 -3.03
N LEU A 234 2.23 -6.41 -1.91
CA LEU A 234 3.08 -7.43 -1.31
C LEU A 234 2.29 -8.63 -0.79
N GLY A 235 1.07 -8.45 -0.27
CA GLY A 235 0.20 -9.55 0.15
C GLY A 235 -0.21 -10.44 -1.02
N VAL A 236 -0.50 -9.84 -2.18
CA VAL A 236 -0.72 -10.58 -3.44
C VAL A 236 0.54 -11.33 -3.84
N TYR A 237 1.69 -10.66 -3.89
CA TYR A 237 2.94 -11.31 -4.30
C TYR A 237 3.29 -12.47 -3.37
N THR A 238 3.21 -12.27 -2.06
CA THR A 238 3.52 -13.30 -1.05
C THR A 238 2.54 -14.47 -1.12
N GLY A 239 1.26 -14.22 -1.39
CA GLY A 239 0.26 -15.28 -1.54
C GLY A 239 0.41 -16.10 -2.83
N LEU A 240 0.85 -15.47 -3.93
CA LEU A 240 0.85 -16.09 -5.26
C LEU A 240 2.23 -16.51 -5.77
N LEU A 241 3.31 -15.98 -5.20
CA LEU A 241 4.68 -16.16 -5.67
C LEU A 241 5.56 -16.81 -4.60
N GLN A 242 6.58 -17.53 -5.07
CA GLN A 242 7.73 -17.89 -4.26
C GLN A 242 8.80 -16.79 -4.33
N PRO A 243 9.71 -16.71 -3.33
CA PRO A 243 10.86 -15.81 -3.43
C PRO A 243 11.62 -16.02 -4.75
N LYS A 244 12.05 -14.91 -5.36
CA LYS A 244 12.71 -14.85 -6.68
C LYS A 244 11.85 -15.19 -7.90
N ASP A 245 10.56 -15.49 -7.73
CA ASP A 245 9.66 -15.52 -8.88
C ASP A 245 9.62 -14.16 -9.58
N ARG A 246 9.24 -14.19 -10.86
CA ARG A 246 9.39 -13.06 -11.76
C ARG A 246 8.14 -12.18 -11.77
N ILE A 247 8.33 -10.87 -11.69
CA ILE A 247 7.27 -9.87 -11.85
C ILE A 247 7.63 -8.86 -12.94
N MET A 248 6.63 -8.38 -13.68
CA MET A 248 6.85 -7.34 -14.69
C MET A 248 5.85 -6.19 -14.51
N GLY A 249 6.35 -4.96 -14.38
CA GLY A 249 5.56 -3.76 -14.13
C GLY A 249 6.05 -2.53 -14.88
N LEU A 250 5.24 -1.46 -14.93
CA LEU A 250 5.63 -0.21 -15.56
C LEU A 250 6.76 0.46 -14.76
N GLU A 251 7.80 0.95 -15.44
CA GLU A 251 8.90 1.64 -14.77
C GLU A 251 8.45 2.98 -14.16
N PRO A 252 8.93 3.42 -12.98
CA PRO A 252 8.50 4.70 -12.39
C PRO A 252 8.70 5.95 -13.28
N PRO A 253 9.80 6.11 -14.04
CA PRO A 253 9.94 7.21 -15.01
C PRO A 253 8.98 7.11 -16.19
N SER A 254 8.42 5.93 -16.46
CA SER A 254 7.34 5.72 -17.44
C SER A 254 5.96 5.93 -16.83
N GLY A 255 5.87 6.26 -15.53
CA GLY A 255 4.63 6.48 -14.80
C GLY A 255 4.19 5.33 -13.91
N GLY A 256 4.99 4.27 -13.75
CA GLY A 256 4.71 3.17 -12.83
C GLY A 256 4.90 3.52 -11.35
N HIS A 257 4.60 2.57 -10.46
CA HIS A 257 4.81 2.74 -9.02
C HIS A 257 5.99 1.91 -8.52
N VAL A 258 6.64 2.36 -7.45
CA VAL A 258 7.82 1.67 -6.88
C VAL A 258 7.49 0.24 -6.43
N SER A 259 6.26 -0.02 -5.95
CA SER A 259 5.84 -1.38 -5.53
C SER A 259 5.65 -2.37 -6.67
N HIS A 260 5.81 -1.95 -7.93
CA HIS A 260 5.73 -2.82 -9.10
C HIS A 260 7.08 -3.46 -9.47
N GLY A 261 8.08 -3.33 -8.59
CA GLY A 261 9.42 -3.91 -8.78
C GLY A 261 10.41 -2.88 -9.33
N TYR A 262 10.77 -1.89 -8.51
CA TYR A 262 11.72 -0.85 -8.91
C TYR A 262 13.14 -1.09 -8.37
N TYR A 263 14.11 -1.04 -9.28
CA TYR A 263 15.55 -0.95 -9.03
C TYR A 263 16.13 0.19 -9.87
N THR A 264 17.21 0.82 -9.41
CA THR A 264 17.85 1.90 -10.14
C THR A 264 18.61 1.38 -11.37
N PRO A 265 18.95 2.23 -12.36
CA PRO A 265 19.75 1.81 -13.51
C PRO A 265 21.10 1.16 -13.15
N GLY A 266 21.67 1.52 -11.99
CA GLY A 266 22.89 0.91 -11.45
C GLY A 266 22.66 -0.43 -10.72
N GLY A 267 21.46 -1.02 -10.80
CA GLY A 267 21.13 -2.31 -10.19
C GLY A 267 20.74 -2.25 -8.71
N LYS A 268 20.70 -1.08 -8.08
CA LYS A 268 20.29 -0.97 -6.67
C LYS A 268 18.80 -1.25 -6.54
N LYS A 269 18.44 -2.36 -5.90
CA LYS A 269 17.05 -2.72 -5.55
C LYS A 269 16.50 -1.68 -4.55
N VAL A 270 15.35 -1.08 -4.86
CA VAL A 270 14.74 0.00 -4.05
C VAL A 270 13.47 -0.47 -3.36
N SER A 271 12.63 -1.21 -4.08
CA SER A 271 11.34 -1.67 -3.56
C SER A 271 11.45 -3.05 -2.90
N GLY A 272 10.61 -3.32 -1.89
CA GLY A 272 10.48 -4.67 -1.34
C GLY A 272 10.19 -5.71 -2.42
N ALA A 273 9.35 -5.36 -3.41
CA ALA A 273 9.07 -6.19 -4.57
C ALA A 273 10.34 -6.61 -5.33
N SER A 274 11.23 -5.66 -5.65
CA SER A 274 12.52 -5.97 -6.33
C SER A 274 13.55 -6.67 -5.43
N ILE A 275 13.40 -6.59 -4.11
CA ILE A 275 14.28 -7.24 -3.13
C ILE A 275 13.94 -8.73 -3.04
N PHE A 276 12.65 -9.06 -2.85
CA PHE A 276 12.18 -10.42 -2.61
C PHE A 276 11.86 -11.19 -3.90
N PHE A 277 11.54 -10.49 -4.99
CA PHE A 277 11.17 -11.05 -6.28
C PHE A 277 12.09 -10.52 -7.39
N GLU A 278 12.13 -11.22 -8.52
CA GLU A 278 12.92 -10.80 -9.68
C GLU A 278 12.05 -9.92 -10.58
N SER A 279 12.35 -8.62 -10.61
CA SER A 279 11.57 -7.65 -11.37
C SER A 279 12.24 -7.27 -12.68
N LEU A 280 11.45 -7.18 -13.76
CA LEU A 280 11.83 -6.51 -15.00
C LEU A 280 10.78 -5.42 -15.31
N SER A 281 11.21 -4.23 -15.71
CA SER A 281 10.24 -3.18 -16.09
C SER A 281 9.94 -3.18 -17.59
N TYR A 282 8.69 -2.87 -17.94
CA TYR A 282 8.32 -2.37 -19.26
C TYR A 282 8.14 -0.84 -19.22
N LYS A 283 8.11 -0.21 -20.40
CA LYS A 283 8.25 1.25 -20.53
C LYS A 283 7.22 1.84 -21.49
N VAL A 284 7.10 3.15 -21.44
CA VAL A 284 6.46 3.92 -22.51
C VAL A 284 7.40 4.06 -23.71
N ASN A 285 6.82 4.26 -24.90
CA ASN A 285 7.53 4.78 -26.05
C ASN A 285 7.98 6.22 -25.76
N PRO A 286 9.29 6.54 -25.80
CA PRO A 286 9.79 7.84 -25.36
C PRO A 286 9.39 9.01 -26.27
N GLN A 287 8.98 8.75 -27.52
CA GLN A 287 8.52 9.79 -28.44
C GLN A 287 7.06 10.17 -28.22
N THR A 288 6.20 9.17 -27.98
CA THR A 288 4.74 9.39 -27.85
C THR A 288 4.29 9.52 -26.39
N GLY A 289 5.03 8.92 -25.46
CA GLY A 289 4.67 8.80 -24.05
C GLY A 289 3.60 7.73 -23.75
N TYR A 290 3.14 6.97 -24.75
CA TYR A 290 2.20 5.85 -24.58
C TYR A 290 2.94 4.56 -24.25
N ILE A 291 2.29 3.63 -23.54
CA ILE A 291 2.87 2.30 -23.27
C ILE A 291 3.18 1.61 -24.60
N ASP A 292 4.39 1.07 -24.73
CA ASP A 292 4.80 0.31 -25.90
C ASP A 292 4.41 -1.17 -25.72
N TYR A 293 3.16 -1.49 -26.08
CA TYR A 293 2.59 -2.82 -25.86
C TYR A 293 3.29 -3.94 -26.63
N ASP A 294 3.92 -3.63 -27.76
CA ASP A 294 4.68 -4.63 -28.51
C ASP A 294 6.00 -4.95 -27.81
N LYS A 295 6.67 -3.93 -27.25
CA LYS A 295 7.82 -4.14 -26.37
C LYS A 295 7.46 -4.78 -25.04
N VAL A 296 6.25 -4.55 -24.53
CA VAL A 296 5.74 -5.29 -23.36
C VAL A 296 5.60 -6.77 -23.70
N GLU A 297 5.03 -7.11 -24.86
CA GLU A 297 4.90 -8.50 -25.30
C GLU A 297 6.26 -9.17 -25.47
N GLU A 298 7.18 -8.57 -26.24
CA GLU A 298 8.54 -9.08 -26.46
C GLU A 298 9.25 -9.40 -25.14
N ARG A 299 9.27 -8.43 -24.21
CA ARG A 299 9.88 -8.62 -22.88
C ARG A 299 9.19 -9.69 -22.04
N ALA A 300 7.86 -9.78 -22.09
CA ALA A 300 7.12 -10.78 -21.35
C ALA A 300 7.44 -12.20 -21.85
N MET A 301 7.61 -12.37 -23.16
CA MET A 301 7.95 -13.65 -23.78
C MET A 301 9.38 -14.08 -23.50
N ASP A 302 10.33 -13.14 -23.32
CA ASP A 302 11.68 -13.50 -22.91
C ASP A 302 11.76 -13.77 -21.40
N PHE A 303 11.19 -12.85 -20.61
CA PHE A 303 11.33 -12.85 -19.16
C PHE A 303 10.36 -13.81 -18.46
N HIS A 304 9.24 -14.21 -19.07
CA HIS A 304 8.25 -15.11 -18.48
C HIS A 304 7.84 -14.72 -17.04
N PRO A 305 7.25 -13.53 -16.83
CA PRO A 305 6.80 -13.13 -15.50
C PRO A 305 5.67 -14.04 -15.00
N LYS A 306 5.65 -14.32 -13.70
CA LYS A 306 4.53 -14.99 -13.02
C LYS A 306 3.37 -14.02 -12.79
N ILE A 307 3.66 -12.75 -12.53
CA ILE A 307 2.68 -11.68 -12.48
C ILE A 307 3.07 -10.57 -13.47
N LEU A 308 2.15 -10.26 -14.38
CA LEU A 308 2.19 -9.06 -15.22
C LEU A 308 1.32 -7.99 -14.57
N ILE A 309 1.91 -6.84 -14.26
CA ILE A 309 1.26 -5.75 -13.54
C ILE A 309 0.92 -4.62 -14.52
N CYS A 310 -0.33 -4.20 -14.56
CA CYS A 310 -0.79 -2.95 -15.16
C CYS A 310 -1.26 -1.96 -14.08
N GLY A 311 -1.45 -0.69 -14.45
CA GLY A 311 -1.70 0.39 -13.49
C GLY A 311 -0.44 1.18 -13.15
N GLY A 312 -0.61 2.41 -12.66
CA GLY A 312 0.50 3.35 -12.49
C GLY A 312 0.17 4.56 -11.64
N SER A 313 1.21 5.36 -11.36
CA SER A 313 1.15 6.57 -10.53
C SER A 313 1.10 7.88 -11.33
N SER A 314 1.64 7.89 -12.54
CA SER A 314 1.82 9.12 -13.33
C SER A 314 1.56 8.94 -14.82
N TYR A 315 0.78 7.92 -15.21
CA TYR A 315 0.40 7.69 -16.60
C TYR A 315 -0.92 8.44 -16.91
N PRO A 316 -0.94 9.42 -17.83
CA PRO A 316 -2.09 10.30 -18.04
C PRO A 316 -3.16 9.74 -19.00
N ARG A 317 -3.03 8.49 -19.46
CA ARG A 317 -3.91 7.88 -20.47
C ARG A 317 -4.64 6.65 -19.95
N GLU A 318 -5.66 6.23 -20.69
CA GLU A 318 -6.32 4.94 -20.44
C GLU A 318 -5.38 3.76 -20.69
N TRP A 319 -5.66 2.64 -20.01
CA TRP A 319 -4.95 1.38 -20.20
C TRP A 319 -5.68 0.47 -21.18
N ASP A 320 -4.93 -0.16 -22.09
CA ASP A 320 -5.44 -1.27 -22.89
C ASP A 320 -5.36 -2.61 -22.11
N PHE A 321 -6.35 -2.84 -21.25
CA PHE A 321 -6.45 -4.06 -20.46
C PHE A 321 -6.64 -5.32 -21.32
N ALA A 322 -7.27 -5.20 -22.50
CA ALA A 322 -7.45 -6.30 -23.43
C ALA A 322 -6.10 -6.75 -24.01
N ARG A 323 -5.26 -5.80 -24.43
CA ARG A 323 -3.89 -6.07 -24.88
C ARG A 323 -3.04 -6.68 -23.76
N MET A 324 -3.14 -6.16 -22.54
CA MET A 324 -2.44 -6.72 -21.37
C MET A 324 -2.85 -8.16 -21.06
N ARG A 325 -4.16 -8.47 -21.12
CA ARG A 325 -4.66 -9.86 -20.95
C ARG A 325 -4.11 -10.78 -22.02
N LEU A 326 -4.10 -10.34 -23.28
CA LEU A 326 -3.57 -11.16 -24.38
C LEU A 326 -2.08 -11.49 -24.16
N ILE A 327 -1.29 -10.52 -23.70
CA ILE A 327 0.13 -10.74 -23.37
C ILE A 327 0.27 -11.70 -22.17
N ALA A 328 -0.49 -11.48 -21.09
CA ALA A 328 -0.47 -12.34 -19.93
C ALA A 328 -0.87 -13.79 -20.27
N ASP A 329 -1.83 -13.99 -21.17
CA ASP A 329 -2.24 -15.32 -21.65
C ASP A 329 -1.11 -16.02 -22.42
N LYS A 330 -0.42 -15.28 -23.29
CA LYS A 330 0.70 -15.80 -24.09
C LYS A 330 1.87 -16.28 -23.22
N CYS A 331 2.26 -15.54 -22.19
CA CYS A 331 3.37 -15.90 -21.31
C CYS A 331 2.94 -16.71 -20.06
N GLY A 332 1.64 -16.97 -19.89
CA GLY A 332 1.11 -17.73 -18.76
C GLY A 332 1.14 -16.99 -17.41
N ALA A 333 1.11 -15.66 -17.42
CA ALA A 333 1.13 -14.83 -16.23
C ALA A 333 -0.26 -14.58 -15.64
N VAL A 334 -0.32 -14.40 -14.32
CA VAL A 334 -1.45 -13.73 -13.65
C VAL A 334 -1.42 -12.26 -14.05
N LEU A 335 -2.56 -11.74 -14.52
CA LEU A 335 -2.70 -10.31 -14.81
C LEU A 335 -3.22 -9.59 -13.57
N MET A 336 -2.41 -8.69 -13.03
CA MET A 336 -2.75 -7.85 -11.89
C MET A 336 -2.90 -6.39 -12.33
N CYS A 337 -3.95 -5.70 -11.88
CA CYS A 337 -4.08 -4.25 -12.02
C CYS A 337 -3.95 -3.56 -10.66
N ASP A 338 -2.99 -2.65 -10.53
CA ASP A 338 -2.97 -1.67 -9.44
C ASP A 338 -3.73 -0.42 -9.88
N MET A 339 -5.02 -0.34 -9.53
CA MET A 339 -5.89 0.79 -9.89
C MET A 339 -5.82 1.95 -8.90
N ALA A 340 -4.82 2.01 -8.01
CA ALA A 340 -4.79 2.94 -6.88
C ALA A 340 -5.10 4.41 -7.23
N HIS A 341 -4.63 4.88 -8.38
CA HIS A 341 -4.83 6.24 -8.87
C HIS A 341 -6.19 6.45 -9.58
N ILE A 342 -6.80 5.39 -10.11
CA ILE A 342 -8.00 5.44 -10.95
C ILE A 342 -9.21 4.71 -10.34
N SER A 343 -9.13 4.24 -9.09
CA SER A 343 -10.19 3.44 -8.47
C SER A 343 -11.55 4.15 -8.39
N GLY A 344 -11.58 5.45 -8.06
CA GLY A 344 -12.79 6.27 -8.17
C GLY A 344 -13.35 6.36 -9.60
N LEU A 345 -12.49 6.48 -10.62
CA LEU A 345 -12.89 6.47 -12.04
C LEU A 345 -13.48 5.12 -12.45
N VAL A 346 -12.87 4.03 -12.00
CA VAL A 346 -13.37 2.67 -12.25
C VAL A 346 -14.74 2.48 -11.59
N ALA A 347 -14.89 2.82 -10.30
CA ALA A 347 -16.15 2.67 -9.57
C ALA A 347 -17.28 3.51 -10.20
N ALA A 348 -16.98 4.73 -10.64
CA ALA A 348 -17.94 5.62 -11.31
C ALA A 348 -18.25 5.22 -12.78
N LYS A 349 -17.56 4.21 -13.32
CA LYS A 349 -17.62 3.78 -14.73
C LYS A 349 -17.21 4.90 -15.71
N GLU A 350 -16.20 5.66 -15.31
CA GLU A 350 -15.65 6.80 -16.06
C GLU A 350 -14.30 6.48 -16.73
N CYS A 351 -13.84 5.23 -16.66
CA CYS A 351 -12.78 4.68 -17.49
C CYS A 351 -13.03 3.18 -17.72
N ARG A 352 -12.22 2.55 -18.59
CA ARG A 352 -12.27 1.09 -18.79
C ARG A 352 -12.08 0.34 -17.46
N SER A 353 -12.87 -0.71 -17.24
CA SER A 353 -12.79 -1.51 -16.02
C SER A 353 -11.67 -2.55 -16.13
N PRO A 354 -10.70 -2.59 -15.18
CA PRO A 354 -9.73 -3.68 -15.11
C PRO A 354 -10.37 -5.02 -14.74
N PHE A 355 -11.53 -5.00 -14.06
CA PHE A 355 -12.23 -6.21 -13.62
C PHE A 355 -12.72 -7.09 -14.77
N ASP A 356 -12.82 -6.57 -15.99
CA ASP A 356 -13.20 -7.36 -17.17
C ASP A 356 -12.08 -8.30 -17.64
N TYR A 357 -10.83 -8.01 -17.26
CA TYR A 357 -9.63 -8.64 -17.83
C TYR A 357 -8.66 -9.20 -16.80
N CYS A 358 -8.53 -8.53 -15.66
CA CYS A 358 -7.54 -8.88 -14.64
C CYS A 358 -8.01 -10.04 -13.75
N ASP A 359 -7.03 -10.78 -13.25
CA ASP A 359 -7.21 -11.88 -12.29
C ASP A 359 -7.27 -11.33 -10.86
N VAL A 360 -6.46 -10.31 -10.59
CA VAL A 360 -6.36 -9.61 -9.30
C VAL A 360 -6.37 -8.10 -9.55
N VAL A 361 -7.07 -7.34 -8.71
CA VAL A 361 -7.07 -5.88 -8.75
C VAL A 361 -6.76 -5.34 -7.36
N THR A 362 -5.69 -4.57 -7.23
CA THR A 362 -5.33 -3.89 -5.98
C THR A 362 -5.59 -2.40 -6.09
N SER A 363 -5.79 -1.74 -4.95
CA SER A 363 -5.93 -0.29 -4.91
C SER A 363 -5.55 0.29 -3.55
N THR A 364 -5.24 1.59 -3.54
CA THR A 364 -5.41 2.41 -2.34
C THR A 364 -6.85 2.85 -2.18
N THR A 365 -7.22 3.23 -0.96
CA THR A 365 -8.57 3.75 -0.66
C THR A 365 -8.65 5.27 -0.48
N HIS A 366 -7.54 6.00 -0.53
CA HIS A 366 -7.46 7.42 -0.13
C HIS A 366 -7.25 8.44 -1.27
N LYS A 367 -7.00 7.99 -2.49
CA LYS A 367 -6.76 8.90 -3.64
C LYS A 367 -8.09 9.41 -4.18
N ASN A 368 -8.39 9.18 -5.45
CA ASN A 368 -9.70 9.51 -6.03
C ASN A 368 -10.88 8.79 -5.36
N LEU A 369 -10.67 7.62 -4.73
CA LEU A 369 -11.70 6.95 -3.93
C LEU A 369 -12.14 7.76 -2.69
N ARG A 370 -11.31 8.71 -2.24
CA ARG A 370 -11.63 9.70 -1.18
C ARG A 370 -11.98 9.09 0.18
N GLY A 371 -11.39 7.94 0.49
CA GLY A 371 -11.53 7.25 1.76
C GLY A 371 -10.31 7.33 2.69
N PRO A 372 -10.29 6.52 3.76
CA PRO A 372 -9.18 6.50 4.70
C PRO A 372 -7.90 5.95 4.04
N ARG A 373 -6.73 6.22 4.62
CA ARG A 373 -5.45 5.67 4.14
C ARG A 373 -5.36 4.16 4.41
N GLY A 374 -5.57 3.35 3.37
CA GLY A 374 -5.24 1.92 3.38
C GLY A 374 -5.24 1.31 1.98
N GLY A 375 -5.26 -0.02 1.93
CA GLY A 375 -5.29 -0.81 0.71
C GLY A 375 -6.50 -1.76 0.66
N ILE A 376 -6.78 -2.25 -0.54
CA ILE A 376 -7.83 -3.22 -0.82
C ILE A 376 -7.36 -4.14 -1.94
N ILE A 377 -7.69 -5.43 -1.83
CA ILE A 377 -7.37 -6.45 -2.84
C ILE A 377 -8.66 -7.11 -3.28
N PHE A 378 -8.95 -7.07 -4.57
CA PHE A 378 -10.00 -7.86 -5.20
C PHE A 378 -9.37 -9.01 -5.97
N PHE A 379 -10.03 -10.17 -5.97
CA PHE A 379 -9.53 -11.36 -6.64
C PHE A 379 -10.67 -12.18 -7.24
N ARG A 380 -10.41 -12.80 -8.38
CA ARG A 380 -11.35 -13.74 -9.00
C ARG A 380 -11.62 -14.93 -8.08
N LYS A 381 -12.86 -15.40 -8.09
CA LYS A 381 -13.35 -16.62 -7.43
C LYS A 381 -14.18 -17.46 -8.40
N GLY A 382 -14.44 -18.70 -8.04
CA GLY A 382 -15.27 -19.62 -8.83
C GLY A 382 -14.52 -20.20 -10.03
N LYS A 383 -15.25 -20.66 -11.05
CA LYS A 383 -14.67 -21.33 -12.22
C LYS A 383 -13.80 -20.38 -13.04
N LYS A 384 -12.62 -20.85 -13.46
CA LYS A 384 -11.76 -20.11 -14.38
C LYS A 384 -12.48 -19.87 -15.71
N LEU A 385 -12.33 -18.66 -16.25
CA LEU A 385 -12.75 -18.37 -17.61
C LEU A 385 -11.87 -19.17 -18.59
N ARG A 386 -12.46 -19.78 -19.62
CA ARG A 386 -11.69 -20.47 -20.67
C ARG A 386 -10.65 -19.50 -21.26
N LYS A 387 -9.38 -19.91 -21.27
CA LYS A 387 -8.28 -19.15 -21.88
C LYS A 387 -8.64 -18.80 -23.33
N ARG A 388 -8.50 -17.52 -23.71
CA ARG A 388 -8.95 -17.04 -25.03
C ARG A 388 -7.97 -17.35 -26.17
N VAL A 389 -6.72 -17.78 -25.89
CA VAL A 389 -5.72 -18.03 -26.93
C VAL A 389 -4.76 -19.18 -26.57
N GLY A 390 -4.65 -20.19 -27.44
CA GLY A 390 -3.42 -20.93 -27.76
C GLY A 390 -2.69 -21.77 -26.69
N SER A 391 -3.17 -21.84 -25.45
CA SER A 391 -2.54 -22.68 -24.41
C SER A 391 -2.75 -24.17 -24.75
N PHE A 392 -1.67 -24.86 -25.15
CA PHE A 392 -1.64 -26.30 -25.45
C PHE A 392 -1.88 -27.23 -24.24
N SER A 393 -2.23 -26.68 -23.07
CA SER A 393 -2.73 -27.46 -21.96
C SER A 393 -4.23 -27.72 -22.13
N GLN A 394 -4.55 -28.93 -22.60
CA GLN A 394 -5.89 -29.51 -22.52
C GLN A 394 -6.48 -29.29 -21.12
N GLY A 395 -7.64 -28.62 -21.04
CA GLY A 395 -8.56 -28.69 -19.90
C GLY A 395 -8.09 -28.08 -18.58
N ASP A 396 -7.99 -26.75 -18.48
CA ASP A 396 -8.02 -26.09 -17.16
C ASP A 396 -9.49 -25.80 -16.77
N GLU A 397 -10.27 -26.87 -16.52
CA GLU A 397 -11.58 -26.80 -15.83
C GLU A 397 -11.40 -26.60 -14.32
N GLY A 398 -10.41 -25.79 -13.92
CA GLY A 398 -10.10 -25.50 -12.53
C GLY A 398 -10.90 -24.32 -11.98
N GLU A 399 -11.02 -24.28 -10.67
CA GLU A 399 -11.48 -23.08 -9.94
C GLU A 399 -10.32 -22.13 -9.67
N TYR A 400 -10.61 -20.85 -9.52
CA TYR A 400 -9.65 -19.87 -9.00
C TYR A 400 -9.33 -20.20 -7.54
N ASP A 401 -8.04 -20.24 -7.20
CA ASP A 401 -7.53 -20.53 -5.85
C ASP A 401 -6.93 -19.30 -5.17
N PHE A 402 -7.29 -18.10 -5.62
CA PHE A 402 -6.71 -16.84 -5.15
C PHE A 402 -7.17 -16.45 -3.75
N GLU A 403 -8.40 -16.80 -3.34
CA GLU A 403 -8.97 -16.35 -2.07
C GLU A 403 -8.12 -16.75 -0.87
N ASP A 404 -7.88 -18.05 -0.69
CA ASP A 404 -7.12 -18.56 0.44
C ASP A 404 -5.67 -18.07 0.40
N LYS A 405 -5.06 -18.05 -0.78
CA LYS A 405 -3.67 -17.61 -0.98
C LYS A 405 -3.47 -16.13 -0.66
N ILE A 406 -4.34 -15.26 -1.15
CA ILE A 406 -4.24 -13.81 -0.93
C ILE A 406 -4.59 -13.48 0.52
N ASN A 407 -5.64 -14.10 1.08
CA ASN A 407 -5.98 -13.90 2.48
C ASN A 407 -4.83 -14.33 3.39
N PHE A 408 -4.23 -15.51 3.15
CA PHE A 408 -3.04 -15.98 3.86
C PHE A 408 -1.84 -15.04 3.68
N GLY A 409 -1.62 -14.56 2.45
CA GLY A 409 -0.59 -13.59 2.11
C GLY A 409 -0.70 -12.28 2.88
N VAL A 410 -1.93 -11.82 3.16
CA VAL A 410 -2.16 -10.66 4.05
C VAL A 410 -1.95 -11.05 5.51
N PHE A 411 -2.66 -12.07 5.99
CA PHE A 411 -2.54 -12.61 7.34
C PHE A 411 -2.70 -14.14 7.32
N PRO A 412 -1.79 -14.91 7.93
CA PRO A 412 -0.77 -14.49 8.91
C PRO A 412 0.59 -14.13 8.30
N SER A 413 0.75 -14.14 6.97
CA SER A 413 2.09 -14.07 6.39
C SER A 413 2.78 -12.71 6.53
N MET A 414 2.03 -11.59 6.48
CA MET A 414 2.62 -10.24 6.40
C MET A 414 2.17 -9.28 7.49
N GLN A 415 0.89 -9.28 7.85
CA GLN A 415 0.30 -8.37 8.82
C GLN A 415 -0.10 -9.12 10.10
N GLY A 416 -0.40 -8.38 11.18
CA GLY A 416 -1.03 -8.89 12.41
C GLY A 416 -2.49 -8.46 12.48
N GLY A 417 -2.92 -7.92 13.64
CA GLY A 417 -4.27 -7.39 13.86
C GLY A 417 -4.75 -6.34 12.83
N PRO A 418 -5.91 -6.51 12.18
CA PRO A 418 -6.49 -5.53 11.26
C PRO A 418 -6.82 -4.18 11.95
N HIS A 419 -6.72 -3.07 11.21
CA HIS A 419 -7.11 -1.75 11.70
C HIS A 419 -8.63 -1.53 11.54
N ASN A 420 -9.41 -1.92 12.56
CA ASN A 420 -10.88 -1.95 12.45
C ASN A 420 -11.54 -0.56 12.29
N ASN A 421 -10.95 0.48 12.88
CA ASN A 421 -11.36 1.87 12.67
C ASN A 421 -11.21 2.28 11.20
N HIS A 422 -10.12 1.85 10.54
CA HIS A 422 -9.94 2.03 9.09
C HIS A 422 -10.99 1.26 8.29
N ILE A 423 -11.24 -0.01 8.59
CA ILE A 423 -12.24 -0.82 7.87
C ILE A 423 -13.64 -0.20 7.97
N ALA A 424 -14.01 0.32 9.14
CA ALA A 424 -15.27 1.05 9.32
C ALA A 424 -15.33 2.33 8.48
N ALA A 425 -14.26 3.13 8.50
CA ALA A 425 -14.15 4.34 7.71
C ALA A 425 -14.18 4.04 6.18
N LEU A 426 -13.60 2.91 5.76
CA LEU A 426 -13.67 2.43 4.39
C LEU A 426 -15.09 2.01 4.01
N ALA A 427 -15.81 1.31 4.89
CA ALA A 427 -17.21 0.96 4.64
C ALA A 427 -18.10 2.20 4.45
N ILE A 428 -17.84 3.29 5.18
CA ILE A 428 -18.52 4.59 4.98
C ILE A 428 -18.18 5.15 3.59
N THR A 429 -16.90 5.17 3.23
CA THR A 429 -16.43 5.65 1.92
C THR A 429 -17.10 4.88 0.79
N LEU A 430 -17.11 3.54 0.85
CA LEU A 430 -17.67 2.69 -0.21
C LEU A 430 -19.18 2.88 -0.37
N LYS A 431 -19.90 3.24 0.70
CA LYS A 431 -21.29 3.67 0.60
C LYS A 431 -21.44 4.95 -0.22
N GLN A 432 -20.56 5.94 -0.01
CA GLN A 432 -20.55 7.18 -0.77
C GLN A 432 -20.15 6.96 -2.24
N VAL A 433 -19.17 6.08 -2.48
CA VAL A 433 -18.69 5.76 -3.83
C VAL A 433 -19.81 5.19 -4.71
N ALA A 434 -20.76 4.48 -4.12
CA ALA A 434 -21.90 3.89 -4.82
C ALA A 434 -23.04 4.88 -5.14
N THR A 435 -22.89 6.19 -4.84
CA THR A 435 -23.97 7.17 -5.07
C THR A 435 -23.84 7.93 -6.40
N PRO A 436 -24.94 8.46 -6.96
CA PRO A 436 -24.90 9.31 -8.15
C PRO A 436 -24.06 10.58 -7.97
N GLU A 437 -24.06 11.17 -6.79
CA GLU A 437 -23.28 12.39 -6.48
C GLU A 437 -21.78 12.12 -6.55
N TYR A 438 -21.33 10.94 -6.13
CA TYR A 438 -19.93 10.56 -6.29
C TYR A 438 -19.55 10.37 -7.77
N LYS A 439 -20.44 9.79 -8.58
CA LYS A 439 -20.22 9.71 -10.02
C LYS A 439 -20.10 11.10 -10.66
N ALA A 440 -20.99 12.04 -10.31
CA ALA A 440 -20.91 13.42 -10.77
C ALA A 440 -19.59 14.10 -10.36
N TYR A 441 -19.14 13.89 -9.12
CA TYR A 441 -17.83 14.33 -8.65
C TYR A 441 -16.69 13.80 -9.53
N ILE A 442 -16.65 12.50 -9.82
CA ILE A 442 -15.59 11.91 -10.65
C ILE A 442 -15.63 12.40 -12.11
N GLN A 443 -16.82 12.63 -12.66
CA GLN A 443 -16.96 13.28 -13.97
C GLN A 443 -16.33 14.68 -13.95
N GLN A 444 -16.59 15.46 -12.89
CA GLN A 444 -16.00 16.78 -12.72
C GLN A 444 -14.47 16.72 -12.57
N VAL A 445 -13.93 15.72 -11.86
CA VAL A 445 -12.48 15.50 -11.73
C VAL A 445 -11.81 15.37 -13.11
N LYS A 446 -12.41 14.60 -14.02
CA LYS A 446 -11.91 14.45 -15.40
C LYS A 446 -12.03 15.74 -16.20
N LYS A 447 -13.18 16.40 -16.16
CA LYS A 447 -13.40 17.69 -16.85
C LYS A 447 -12.38 18.74 -16.41
N ASN A 448 -12.15 18.86 -15.11
CA ASN A 448 -11.16 19.76 -14.52
C ASN A 448 -9.74 19.44 -14.99
N ALA A 449 -9.38 18.15 -15.07
CA ALA A 449 -8.06 17.74 -15.57
C ALA A 449 -7.87 18.10 -17.05
N GLN A 450 -8.93 17.94 -17.87
CA GLN A 450 -8.95 18.32 -19.28
C GLN A 450 -8.91 19.84 -19.46
N ALA A 451 -9.62 20.60 -18.62
CA ALA A 451 -9.59 22.05 -18.61
C ALA A 451 -8.18 22.57 -18.30
N LEU A 452 -7.57 22.08 -17.22
CA LEU A 452 -6.18 22.40 -16.87
C LEU A 452 -5.19 22.03 -18.00
N ALA A 453 -5.32 20.84 -18.58
CA ALA A 453 -4.47 20.44 -19.70
C ALA A 453 -4.60 21.41 -20.88
N SER A 454 -5.83 21.75 -21.26
CA SER A 454 -6.14 22.68 -22.35
C SER A 454 -5.58 24.09 -22.07
N ALA A 455 -5.73 24.57 -20.82
CA ALA A 455 -5.22 25.84 -20.35
C ALA A 455 -3.69 25.94 -20.50
N LEU A 456 -2.97 24.91 -20.07
CA LEU A 456 -1.51 24.84 -20.18
C LEU A 456 -1.05 24.75 -21.64
N LEU A 457 -1.73 23.95 -22.47
CA LEU A 457 -1.42 23.83 -23.90
C LEU A 457 -1.61 25.15 -24.66
N ARG A 458 -2.68 25.92 -24.38
CA ARG A 458 -2.88 27.27 -24.97
C ARG A 458 -1.76 28.23 -24.59
N ARG A 459 -1.14 28.02 -23.43
CA ARG A 459 0.04 28.77 -22.95
C ARG A 459 1.36 28.14 -23.42
N LYS A 460 1.31 27.30 -24.47
CA LYS A 460 2.47 26.67 -25.14
C LYS A 460 3.31 25.77 -24.22
N CYS A 461 2.70 25.23 -23.16
CA CYS A 461 3.35 24.24 -22.30
C CYS A 461 3.37 22.86 -22.96
N ARG A 462 4.41 22.07 -22.68
CA ARG A 462 4.54 20.71 -23.19
C ARG A 462 4.01 19.71 -22.17
N LEU A 463 2.95 18.99 -22.53
CA LEU A 463 2.40 17.90 -21.70
C LEU A 463 2.83 16.56 -22.25
N VAL A 464 3.19 15.60 -21.38
CA VAL A 464 3.47 14.23 -21.81
C VAL A 464 2.19 13.63 -22.41
N THR A 465 2.30 13.03 -23.59
CA THR A 465 1.18 12.60 -24.45
C THR A 465 0.27 13.72 -24.97
N GLY A 466 0.54 14.99 -24.68
CA GLY A 466 -0.26 16.13 -25.17
C GLY A 466 -1.62 16.32 -24.50
N GLY A 467 -1.91 15.67 -23.37
CA GLY A 467 -3.21 15.79 -22.70
C GLY A 467 -3.42 14.74 -21.61
N THR A 468 -4.67 14.47 -21.27
CA THR A 468 -5.05 13.46 -20.27
C THR A 468 -6.43 12.85 -20.55
N ASP A 469 -6.58 11.58 -20.17
CA ASP A 469 -7.86 10.85 -20.16
C ASP A 469 -8.38 10.60 -18.72
N ASN A 470 -7.60 11.01 -17.70
CA ASN A 470 -7.88 10.72 -16.30
C ASN A 470 -7.77 11.98 -15.42
N HIS A 471 -7.44 11.82 -14.14
CA HIS A 471 -7.47 12.88 -13.11
C HIS A 471 -6.16 13.66 -12.98
N LEU A 472 -5.14 13.36 -13.79
CA LEU A 472 -3.83 13.99 -13.68
C LEU A 472 -3.27 14.44 -15.03
N VAL A 473 -2.36 15.41 -14.97
CA VAL A 473 -1.55 15.92 -16.08
C VAL A 473 -0.08 15.78 -15.71
N LEU A 474 0.74 15.44 -16.70
CA LEU A 474 2.19 15.35 -16.55
C LEU A 474 2.84 16.44 -17.41
N TRP A 475 3.33 17.48 -16.74
CA TRP A 475 3.89 18.67 -17.38
C TRP A 475 5.41 18.58 -17.46
N ASP A 476 5.93 18.68 -18.68
CA ASP A 476 7.35 18.79 -18.99
C ASP A 476 7.84 20.23 -18.93
N LEU A 477 8.68 20.54 -17.93
CA LEU A 477 9.20 21.89 -17.69
C LEU A 477 10.50 22.18 -18.44
N ARG A 478 11.07 21.21 -19.17
CA ARG A 478 12.38 21.38 -19.83
C ARG A 478 12.35 22.45 -20.90
N THR A 479 11.22 22.64 -21.57
CA THR A 479 11.03 23.71 -22.56
C THR A 479 11.08 25.10 -21.93
N LEU A 480 10.95 25.20 -20.61
CA LEU A 480 11.09 26.44 -19.84
C LEU A 480 12.48 26.55 -19.19
N GLY A 481 13.39 25.60 -19.42
CA GLY A 481 14.71 25.55 -18.77
C GLY A 481 14.65 25.25 -17.28
N LEU A 482 13.53 24.75 -16.77
CA LEU A 482 13.30 24.46 -15.35
C LEU A 482 13.43 22.97 -15.04
N THR A 483 13.60 22.66 -13.76
CA THR A 483 13.51 21.30 -13.23
C THR A 483 12.32 21.20 -12.28
N GLY A 484 11.75 20.01 -12.13
CA GLY A 484 10.63 19.80 -11.20
C GLY A 484 11.00 20.14 -9.76
N LYS A 485 12.26 19.92 -9.34
CA LYS A 485 12.76 20.30 -8.01
C LYS A 485 12.69 21.81 -7.76
N ILE A 486 13.08 22.60 -8.74
CA ILE A 486 13.08 24.07 -8.64
C ILE A 486 11.63 24.58 -8.62
N PHE A 487 10.81 24.09 -9.54
CA PHE A 487 9.43 24.54 -9.66
C PHE A 487 8.56 24.15 -8.45
N GLU A 488 8.71 22.93 -7.93
CA GLU A 488 8.02 22.47 -6.71
C GLU A 488 8.28 23.40 -5.52
N LYS A 489 9.52 23.88 -5.34
CA LYS A 489 9.86 24.77 -4.22
C LYS A 489 9.27 26.17 -4.36
N VAL A 490 9.14 26.68 -5.59
CA VAL A 490 8.44 27.96 -5.84
C VAL A 490 6.95 27.81 -5.57
N CYS A 491 6.34 26.73 -6.06
CA CYS A 491 4.93 26.43 -5.81
C CYS A 491 4.65 26.34 -4.31
N GLU A 492 5.47 25.61 -3.55
CA GLU A 492 5.36 25.49 -2.10
C GLU A 492 5.43 26.86 -1.40
N ALA A 493 6.37 27.73 -1.80
CA ALA A 493 6.48 29.09 -1.28
C ALA A 493 5.25 29.98 -1.61
N CYS A 494 4.52 29.62 -2.67
CA CYS A 494 3.28 30.29 -3.10
C CYS A 494 2.00 29.57 -2.62
N HIS A 495 2.11 28.60 -1.71
CA HIS A 495 0.98 27.77 -1.21
C HIS A 495 0.26 26.95 -2.30
N ILE A 496 1.02 26.49 -3.30
CA ILE A 496 0.57 25.52 -4.30
C ILE A 496 1.32 24.20 -4.05
N SER A 497 0.58 23.15 -3.71
CA SER A 497 1.17 21.83 -3.43
C SER A 497 1.16 20.96 -4.70
N ILE A 498 2.34 20.60 -5.21
CA ILE A 498 2.53 19.72 -6.38
C ILE A 498 3.63 18.70 -6.10
N ASN A 499 3.78 17.71 -6.98
CA ASN A 499 4.89 16.76 -6.88
C ASN A 499 5.77 16.76 -8.14
N LYS A 500 7.09 16.91 -7.95
CA LYS A 500 8.08 16.62 -9.01
C LYS A 500 8.07 15.16 -9.39
N THR A 501 8.39 14.87 -10.65
CA THR A 501 8.42 13.49 -11.15
C THR A 501 9.39 13.37 -12.35
N PRO A 502 10.10 12.23 -12.49
CA PRO A 502 10.92 11.98 -13.65
C PRO A 502 10.05 11.74 -14.90
N ILE A 503 10.57 12.14 -16.07
CA ILE A 503 9.94 11.95 -17.38
C ILE A 503 10.99 11.55 -18.43
N TYR A 504 10.55 10.86 -19.49
CA TYR A 504 11.40 10.58 -20.65
C TYR A 504 11.59 11.81 -21.54
N GLY A 505 12.80 11.99 -22.05
CA GLY A 505 13.07 12.84 -23.20
C GLY A 505 12.90 12.12 -24.52
N ASP A 506 12.88 12.91 -25.60
CA ASP A 506 12.62 12.44 -26.97
C ASP A 506 13.72 11.47 -27.46
N ASN A 507 14.91 11.56 -26.84
CA ASN A 507 16.06 10.66 -27.05
C ASN A 507 16.08 9.44 -26.10
N GLY A 508 15.04 9.24 -25.29
CA GLY A 508 14.94 8.14 -24.31
C GLY A 508 15.67 8.36 -22.98
N SER A 509 16.29 9.52 -22.74
CA SER A 509 16.93 9.83 -21.46
C SER A 509 15.91 10.19 -20.37
N ILE A 510 16.15 9.77 -19.12
CA ILE A 510 15.30 10.11 -17.96
C ILE A 510 15.74 11.47 -17.40
N SER A 511 14.78 12.37 -17.22
CA SER A 511 15.01 13.72 -16.70
C SER A 511 14.15 14.01 -15.46
N PRO A 512 14.66 14.72 -14.43
CA PRO A 512 13.86 15.22 -13.30
C PRO A 512 13.03 16.48 -13.66
N GLY A 513 12.82 16.74 -14.96
CA GLY A 513 12.19 17.95 -15.49
C GLY A 513 10.65 17.96 -15.46
N GLY A 514 10.01 16.94 -14.91
CA GLY A 514 8.55 16.84 -14.88
C GLY A 514 7.92 17.25 -13.55
N VAL A 515 6.66 17.66 -13.62
CA VAL A 515 5.75 17.72 -12.47
C VAL A 515 4.43 17.04 -12.80
N ARG A 516 3.87 16.36 -11.80
CA ARG A 516 2.56 15.72 -11.88
C ARG A 516 1.57 16.56 -11.10
N ILE A 517 0.46 16.87 -11.75
CA ILE A 517 -0.58 17.76 -11.24
C ILE A 517 -1.89 16.99 -11.33
N GLY A 518 -2.66 16.93 -10.25
CA GLY A 518 -3.96 16.27 -10.25
C GLY A 518 -5.06 17.15 -9.70
N THR A 519 -6.28 16.84 -10.13
CA THR A 519 -7.48 17.61 -9.83
C THR A 519 -8.38 17.09 -8.68
N PRO A 520 -8.25 15.87 -8.11
CA PRO A 520 -9.21 15.36 -7.13
C PRO A 520 -9.44 16.23 -5.89
N ALA A 521 -8.39 16.76 -5.28
CA ALA A 521 -8.48 17.48 -4.01
C ALA A 521 -9.23 18.82 -4.17
N MET A 522 -8.84 19.66 -5.13
CA MET A 522 -9.55 20.91 -5.41
C MET A 522 -10.97 20.68 -5.94
N THR A 523 -11.19 19.63 -6.75
CA THR A 523 -12.56 19.27 -7.18
C THR A 523 -13.44 18.86 -6.00
N THR A 524 -12.88 18.18 -5.00
CA THR A 524 -13.60 17.83 -3.75
C THR A 524 -14.03 19.07 -2.97
N ARG A 525 -13.30 20.18 -3.08
CA ARG A 525 -13.64 21.48 -2.47
C ARG A 525 -14.67 22.28 -3.27
N GLY A 526 -15.00 21.84 -4.49
CA GLY A 526 -16.01 22.45 -5.35
C GLY A 526 -15.49 23.17 -6.59
N CYS A 527 -14.18 23.12 -6.88
CA CYS A 527 -13.64 23.75 -8.09
C CYS A 527 -14.20 23.13 -9.37
N LEU A 528 -14.47 23.99 -10.36
CA LEU A 528 -14.94 23.67 -11.70
C LEU A 528 -13.89 24.04 -12.77
N GLU A 529 -14.25 23.94 -14.04
CA GLU A 529 -13.33 24.12 -15.16
C GLU A 529 -12.69 25.52 -15.19
N ASP A 530 -13.45 26.58 -14.95
CA ASP A 530 -12.96 27.97 -14.94
C ASP A 530 -11.99 28.22 -13.76
N ASP A 531 -12.20 27.56 -12.63
CA ASP A 531 -11.28 27.60 -11.49
C ASP A 531 -9.94 26.95 -11.86
N PHE A 532 -9.98 25.84 -12.61
CA PHE A 532 -8.77 25.18 -13.11
C PHE A 532 -8.05 25.96 -14.22
N GLU A 533 -8.76 26.82 -14.96
CA GLU A 533 -8.14 27.81 -15.86
C GLU A 533 -7.33 28.84 -15.07
N LEU A 534 -7.88 29.35 -13.97
CA LEU A 534 -7.20 30.29 -13.08
C LEU A 534 -6.01 29.62 -12.35
N ILE A 535 -6.17 28.37 -11.91
CA ILE A 535 -5.05 27.58 -11.36
C ILE A 535 -3.92 27.45 -12.39
N ALA A 536 -4.24 27.26 -13.68
CA ALA A 536 -3.23 27.23 -14.74
C ALA A 536 -2.48 28.57 -14.86
N GLU A 537 -3.15 29.70 -14.65
CA GLU A 537 -2.50 31.01 -14.61
C GLU A 537 -1.54 31.16 -13.43
N PHE A 538 -1.96 30.76 -12.22
CA PHE A 538 -1.07 30.75 -11.05
C PHE A 538 0.17 29.89 -11.26
N LEU A 539 -0.01 28.70 -11.84
CA LEU A 539 1.10 27.81 -12.18
C LEU A 539 2.08 28.46 -13.16
N ILE A 540 1.58 29.20 -14.16
CA ILE A 540 2.43 29.89 -15.14
C ILE A 540 3.20 31.03 -14.50
N ARG A 541 2.55 31.81 -13.62
CA ARG A 541 3.24 32.84 -12.83
C ARG A 541 4.32 32.23 -11.94
N ALA A 542 4.06 31.09 -11.31
CA ALA A 542 5.08 30.37 -10.55
C ALA A 542 6.27 29.95 -11.43
N THR A 543 6.08 29.61 -12.71
CA THR A 543 7.23 29.32 -13.62
C THR A 543 8.05 30.55 -13.95
N GLN A 544 7.42 31.73 -14.05
CA GLN A 544 8.10 32.99 -14.29
C GLN A 544 8.95 33.38 -13.07
N ILE A 545 8.37 33.28 -11.86
CA ILE A 545 9.10 33.47 -10.60
C ILE A 545 10.29 32.52 -10.53
N ALA A 546 10.08 31.22 -10.81
CA ALA A 546 11.15 30.23 -10.80
C ALA A 546 12.27 30.59 -11.77
N SER A 547 11.94 31.07 -12.97
CA SER A 547 12.92 31.48 -13.98
C SER A 547 13.71 32.71 -13.55
N ASN A 548 13.07 33.71 -12.95
CA ASN A 548 13.71 34.94 -12.50
C ASN A 548 14.66 34.67 -11.32
N VAL A 549 14.17 33.97 -10.29
CA VAL A 549 14.98 33.61 -9.12
C VAL A 549 16.17 32.73 -9.52
N LEU A 550 15.98 31.82 -10.48
CA LEU A 550 17.06 30.99 -10.99
C LEU A 550 18.14 31.80 -11.74
N LYS A 551 17.75 32.86 -12.46
CA LYS A 551 18.69 33.77 -13.14
C LYS A 551 19.48 34.61 -12.13
N GLU A 552 18.84 35.09 -11.08
CA GLU A 552 19.44 35.98 -10.07
C GLU A 552 20.32 35.22 -9.06
N HIS A 553 19.88 34.05 -8.60
CA HIS A 553 20.51 33.32 -7.50
C HIS A 553 21.19 32.01 -7.93
N GLY A 554 21.02 31.60 -9.18
CA GLY A 554 21.61 30.38 -9.73
C GLY A 554 20.95 29.08 -9.25
N LYS A 555 21.55 27.95 -9.64
CA LYS A 555 20.99 26.59 -9.43
C LYS A 555 21.31 25.99 -8.06
N LEU A 556 22.23 26.60 -7.29
CA LEU A 556 22.63 26.06 -6.00
C LEU A 556 21.46 26.18 -5.03
N GLN A 557 21.00 25.04 -4.47
CA GLN A 557 19.74 24.98 -3.74
C GLN A 557 19.64 26.00 -2.60
N LYS A 558 20.72 26.18 -1.82
CA LYS A 558 20.75 27.13 -0.72
C LYS A 558 20.51 28.57 -1.19
N GLU A 559 21.16 28.96 -2.28
CA GLU A 559 21.07 30.30 -2.87
C GLU A 559 19.69 30.53 -3.50
N PHE A 560 19.20 29.52 -4.21
CA PHE A 560 17.86 29.54 -4.79
C PHE A 560 16.77 29.72 -3.72
N LEU A 561 16.83 28.94 -2.63
CA LEU A 561 15.86 29.05 -1.53
C LEU A 561 15.93 30.42 -0.83
N ARG A 562 17.14 30.99 -0.69
CA ARG A 562 17.32 32.35 -0.18
C ARG A 562 16.65 33.38 -1.09
N GLY A 563 16.71 33.20 -2.41
CA GLY A 563 16.04 34.05 -3.38
C GLY A 563 14.51 33.99 -3.36
N LEU A 564 13.93 32.95 -2.75
CA LEU A 564 12.47 32.87 -2.52
C LEU A 564 12.05 33.61 -1.25
N GLN A 565 12.94 33.75 -0.27
CA GLN A 565 12.64 34.43 0.98
C GLN A 565 12.46 35.94 0.73
N ASN A 566 11.33 36.48 1.19
CA ASN A 566 10.97 37.89 1.03
C ASN A 566 10.90 38.38 -0.44
N ASN A 567 10.79 37.45 -1.40
CA ASN A 567 10.56 37.79 -2.80
C ASN A 567 9.14 38.36 -2.97
N LYS A 568 9.02 39.58 -3.50
CA LYS A 568 7.73 40.27 -3.63
C LYS A 568 6.74 39.52 -4.51
N ASP A 569 7.20 38.93 -5.60
CA ASP A 569 6.35 38.17 -6.53
C ASP A 569 5.83 36.88 -5.88
N VAL A 570 6.64 36.23 -5.05
CA VAL A 570 6.22 35.06 -4.24
C VAL A 570 5.14 35.47 -3.25
N VAL A 571 5.35 36.56 -2.51
CA VAL A 571 4.37 37.06 -1.53
C VAL A 571 3.06 37.45 -2.22
N GLU A 572 3.12 38.14 -3.36
CA GLU A 572 1.95 38.52 -4.12
C GLU A 572 1.17 37.31 -4.64
N LEU A 573 1.87 36.35 -5.28
CA LEU A 573 1.22 35.15 -5.80
C LEU A 573 0.63 34.32 -4.66
N ARG A 574 1.35 34.14 -3.55
CA ARG A 574 0.84 33.46 -2.36
C ARG A 574 -0.47 34.10 -1.86
N ASN A 575 -0.51 35.42 -1.70
CA ASN A 575 -1.71 36.10 -1.21
C ASN A 575 -2.91 35.88 -2.13
N GLN A 576 -2.69 35.85 -3.45
CA GLN A 576 -3.75 35.58 -4.42
C GLN A 576 -4.20 34.11 -4.40
N VAL A 577 -3.27 33.18 -4.24
CA VAL A 577 -3.54 31.76 -4.06
C VAL A 577 -4.38 31.52 -2.81
N GLU A 578 -4.01 32.13 -1.68
CA GLU A 578 -4.78 32.02 -0.44
C GLU A 578 -6.18 32.63 -0.58
N ALA A 579 -6.27 33.83 -1.15
CA ALA A 579 -7.55 34.50 -1.38
C ALA A 579 -8.49 33.72 -2.32
N PHE A 580 -7.93 32.99 -3.29
CA PHE A 580 -8.68 32.08 -4.15
C PHE A 580 -9.11 30.81 -3.40
N ALA A 581 -8.17 30.11 -2.76
CA ALA A 581 -8.43 28.83 -2.11
C ALA A 581 -9.43 28.95 -0.94
N SER A 582 -9.39 30.05 -0.19
CA SER A 582 -10.30 30.29 0.94
C SER A 582 -11.76 30.54 0.54
N GLN A 583 -12.09 30.65 -0.75
CA GLN A 583 -13.47 30.78 -1.22
C GLN A 583 -14.21 29.43 -1.25
N PHE A 584 -13.48 28.31 -1.22
CA PHE A 584 -14.03 26.97 -1.37
C PHE A 584 -14.17 26.25 -0.03
N ALA A 585 -15.22 25.43 0.09
CA ALA A 585 -15.47 24.61 1.27
C ALA A 585 -14.32 23.62 1.57
N MET A 586 -14.17 23.24 2.85
CA MET A 586 -13.23 22.21 3.28
C MET A 586 -13.98 21.02 3.89
N PRO A 587 -14.12 19.88 3.19
CA PRO A 587 -14.82 18.72 3.74
C PRO A 587 -14.20 18.22 5.05
N GLY A 588 -15.05 17.85 6.00
CA GLY A 588 -14.63 17.34 7.31
C GLY A 588 -14.56 18.40 8.41
N PHE A 589 -14.53 19.68 8.04
CA PHE A 589 -14.39 20.81 8.96
C PHE A 589 -15.38 21.91 8.58
N ASP A 590 -15.82 22.68 9.58
CA ASP A 590 -16.61 23.90 9.39
C ASP A 590 -15.63 25.06 9.57
N VAL A 591 -15.20 25.66 8.46
CA VAL A 591 -14.11 26.65 8.38
C VAL A 591 -14.60 27.93 7.75
#